data_AF-A0A1T4VCX8-F1
#
_entry.id   AF-A0A1T4VCX8-F1
#
_cell.length_a   1.000
_cell.length_b   1.000
_cell.length_c   1.000
_cell.angle_alpha   90.00
_cell.angle_beta   90.00
_cell.angle_gamma   90.00
#
_symmetry.space_group_name_H-M   'P 1'
#
loop_
_entity.id
_entity.type
_entity.pdbx_description
1 polymer ?
#
loop_
_entity_poly.entity_id
_entity_poly.type
_entity_poly.pdbx_seq_one_letter_code
_entity_poly.pdbx_strand_id
1 'polypeptide(L)'
;MNMKEKEIKDLAINFLICCYFGQSENLGRVAVDRAYIDMASHTLKFNDEFKDERWKCRYNASVVLLDGLKNCNKDFKEWHSSMVNALKMEYNGKLLTDNKTLTEGQAQKWINMSIKYLYVFSVVLGKNDERLKDFTELLSISVENYNMPIDSYILKEKGYKNISWSKLNENEYKKIISEIEGANKFIWELEHWEEASQKHKEFNKDSYERYIQDNDLDEYKKKMD
;
A
#
# COMPACT_ATOMS: atom_id res chain seq x y z
N MET A 1 13.99 26.80 11.08
CA MET A 1 14.73 26.00 10.09
C MET A 1 15.38 26.96 9.11
N ASN A 2 16.71 26.94 9.00
CA ASN A 2 17.44 27.73 8.01
C ASN A 2 16.97 27.32 6.60
N MET A 3 16.96 28.25 5.64
CA MET A 3 16.59 27.99 4.25
C MET A 3 17.36 26.79 3.65
N LYS A 4 18.64 26.64 4.01
CA LYS A 4 19.45 25.47 3.62
C LYS A 4 19.01 24.16 4.27
N GLU A 5 18.58 24.18 5.53
CA GLU A 5 18.08 22.98 6.23
C GLU A 5 16.74 22.52 5.63
N LYS A 6 15.88 23.47 5.25
CA LYS A 6 14.63 23.16 4.55
C LYS A 6 14.89 22.46 3.22
N GLU A 7 15.77 23.04 2.42
CA GLU A 7 16.14 22.49 1.11
C GLU A 7 16.72 21.07 1.22
N ILE A 8 17.63 20.85 2.18
CA ILE A 8 18.18 19.51 2.45
C ILE A 8 17.09 18.52 2.85
N LYS A 9 16.15 18.92 3.72
CA LYS A 9 15.02 18.07 4.13
C LYS A 9 14.16 17.68 2.93
N ASP A 10 13.80 18.64 2.09
CA ASP A 10 12.96 18.41 0.90
C ASP A 10 13.67 17.47 -0.10
N LEU A 11 14.98 17.67 -0.32
CA LEU A 11 15.80 16.77 -1.14
C LEU A 11 15.90 15.36 -0.56
N ALA A 12 16.07 15.22 0.76
CA ALA A 12 16.15 13.92 1.42
C ALA A 12 14.82 13.15 1.31
N ILE A 13 13.68 13.84 1.48
CA ILE A 13 12.36 13.22 1.30
C ILE A 13 12.17 12.78 -0.15
N ASN A 14 12.49 13.63 -1.12
CA ASN A 14 12.38 13.27 -2.54
C ASN A 14 13.29 12.08 -2.89
N PHE A 15 14.51 12.02 -2.35
CA PHE A 15 15.40 10.87 -2.50
C PHE A 15 14.75 9.58 -1.98
N LEU A 16 14.19 9.59 -0.77
CA LEU A 16 13.52 8.42 -0.19
C LEU A 16 12.30 7.99 -1.01
N ILE A 17 11.50 8.95 -1.49
CA ILE A 17 10.38 8.67 -2.39
C ILE A 17 10.89 8.01 -3.67
N CYS A 18 11.94 8.54 -4.30
CA CYS A 18 12.51 7.94 -5.51
C CYS A 18 13.05 6.53 -5.26
N CYS A 19 13.70 6.26 -4.13
CA CYS A 19 14.19 4.93 -3.78
C CYS A 19 13.05 3.88 -3.69
N TYR A 20 11.90 4.25 -3.13
CA TYR A 20 10.80 3.31 -2.92
C TYR A 20 9.79 3.26 -4.08
N PHE A 21 9.50 4.40 -4.69
CA PHE A 21 8.45 4.58 -5.71
C PHE A 21 9.00 4.79 -7.13
N GLY A 22 10.31 5.04 -7.29
CA GLY A 22 10.93 5.34 -8.59
C GLY A 22 10.97 6.84 -8.90
N GLN A 23 9.92 7.39 -9.52
CA GLN A 23 9.87 8.82 -9.93
C GLN A 23 8.94 9.63 -9.00
N SER A 24 9.32 10.86 -8.63
CA SER A 24 8.60 11.67 -7.63
C SER A 24 7.75 12.81 -8.19
N GLU A 25 7.62 12.95 -9.52
CA GLU A 25 6.92 14.08 -10.14
C GLU A 25 5.39 13.94 -10.08
N ASN A 26 4.86 12.73 -10.31
CA ASN A 26 3.43 12.45 -10.28
C ASN A 26 3.12 11.47 -9.15
N LEU A 27 2.90 12.02 -7.95
CA LEU A 27 2.69 11.26 -6.72
C LEU A 27 1.46 10.33 -6.80
N GLY A 28 0.38 10.76 -7.46
CA GLY A 28 -0.80 9.92 -7.68
C GLY A 28 -0.49 8.69 -8.53
N ARG A 29 0.21 8.88 -9.66
CA ARG A 29 0.59 7.77 -10.53
C ARG A 29 1.49 6.77 -9.81
N VAL A 30 2.52 7.25 -9.09
CA VAL A 30 3.45 6.32 -8.42
C VAL A 30 2.84 5.64 -7.21
N ALA A 31 1.90 6.29 -6.51
CA ALA A 31 1.08 5.63 -5.48
C ALA A 31 0.27 4.46 -6.08
N VAL A 32 -0.46 4.72 -7.17
CA VAL A 32 -1.26 3.71 -7.87
C VAL A 32 -0.39 2.57 -8.42
N ASP A 33 0.73 2.90 -9.05
CA ASP A 33 1.63 1.90 -9.63
C ASP A 33 2.31 1.03 -8.57
N ARG A 34 2.75 1.63 -7.45
CA ARG A 34 3.32 0.86 -6.34
C ARG A 34 2.27 -0.02 -5.67
N ALA A 35 1.08 0.51 -5.42
CA ALA A 35 -0.03 -0.23 -4.85
C ALA A 35 -0.45 -1.43 -5.72
N TYR A 36 -0.40 -1.28 -7.06
CA TYR A 36 -0.61 -2.40 -7.98
C TYR A 36 0.42 -3.49 -7.77
N ILE A 37 1.71 -3.16 -7.65
CA ILE A 37 2.79 -4.13 -7.45
C ILE A 37 2.57 -4.89 -6.13
N ASP A 38 2.26 -4.18 -5.05
CA ASP A 38 2.04 -4.80 -3.73
C ASP A 38 0.80 -5.70 -3.71
N MET A 39 -0.21 -5.38 -4.52
CA MET A 39 -1.38 -6.22 -4.72
C MET A 39 -1.08 -7.43 -5.62
N ALA A 40 -0.44 -7.23 -6.77
CA ALA A 40 -0.38 -8.20 -7.86
C ALA A 40 0.74 -9.24 -7.73
N SER A 41 1.86 -8.93 -7.06
CA SER A 41 3.12 -9.70 -7.11
C SER A 41 2.99 -11.20 -6.82
N HIS A 42 1.95 -11.64 -6.10
CA HIS A 42 1.70 -13.06 -5.83
C HIS A 42 0.23 -13.49 -6.01
N THR A 43 -0.64 -12.59 -6.48
CA THR A 43 -2.09 -12.80 -6.42
C THR A 43 -2.72 -12.80 -7.81
N LEU A 44 -2.10 -12.12 -8.78
CA LEU A 44 -2.68 -11.93 -10.09
C LEU A 44 -2.21 -13.01 -11.07
N LYS A 45 -3.12 -13.90 -11.46
CA LYS A 45 -2.84 -14.96 -12.44
C LYS A 45 -3.75 -14.78 -13.65
N PHE A 46 -3.16 -14.42 -14.78
CA PHE A 46 -3.85 -14.31 -16.05
C PHE A 46 -4.09 -15.69 -16.65
N ASN A 47 -5.21 -15.83 -17.36
CA ASN A 47 -5.38 -16.93 -18.29
C ASN A 47 -4.34 -16.79 -19.41
N ASP A 48 -3.77 -17.90 -19.86
CA ASP A 48 -2.72 -17.94 -20.87
C ASP A 48 -3.11 -17.22 -22.16
N GLU A 49 -4.39 -17.33 -22.55
CA GLU A 49 -4.98 -16.63 -23.71
C GLU A 49 -4.89 -15.10 -23.61
N PHE A 50 -4.91 -14.54 -22.40
CA PHE A 50 -4.97 -13.09 -22.15
C PHE A 50 -3.70 -12.53 -21.51
N LYS A 51 -2.60 -13.30 -21.49
CA LYS A 51 -1.33 -12.85 -20.88
C LYS A 51 -0.80 -11.55 -21.47
N ASP A 52 -0.94 -11.38 -22.79
CA ASP A 52 -0.46 -10.18 -23.50
C ASP A 52 -1.33 -8.95 -23.21
N GLU A 53 -2.57 -9.14 -22.74
CA GLU A 53 -3.45 -8.05 -22.31
C GLU A 53 -3.12 -7.51 -20.91
N ARG A 54 -2.20 -8.14 -20.17
CA ARG A 54 -1.86 -7.77 -18.79
C ARG A 54 -1.54 -6.28 -18.65
N TRP A 55 -0.72 -5.75 -19.54
CA TRP A 55 -0.31 -4.35 -19.50
C TRP A 55 -1.45 -3.40 -19.85
N LYS A 56 -2.31 -3.79 -20.80
CA LYS A 56 -3.50 -3.03 -21.18
C LYS A 56 -4.50 -2.94 -20.03
N CYS A 57 -4.82 -4.07 -19.39
CA CYS A 57 -5.69 -4.11 -18.22
C CYS A 57 -5.13 -3.28 -17.06
N ARG A 58 -3.83 -3.43 -16.78
CA ARG A 58 -3.17 -2.62 -15.75
C ARG A 58 -3.29 -1.14 -16.07
N TYR A 59 -2.97 -0.74 -17.30
CA TYR A 59 -3.02 0.65 -17.72
C TYR A 59 -4.43 1.24 -17.56
N ASN A 60 -5.45 0.58 -18.11
CA ASN A 60 -6.82 1.06 -18.02
C ASN A 60 -7.30 1.15 -16.56
N ALA A 61 -7.05 0.11 -15.76
CA ALA A 61 -7.43 0.10 -14.35
C ALA A 61 -6.67 1.16 -13.54
N SER A 62 -5.39 1.42 -13.84
CA SER A 62 -4.64 2.52 -13.23
C SER A 62 -5.23 3.88 -13.59
N VAL A 63 -5.68 4.07 -14.84
CA VAL A 63 -6.35 5.32 -15.27
C VAL A 63 -7.68 5.50 -14.53
N VAL A 64 -8.51 4.46 -14.49
CA VAL A 64 -9.78 4.45 -13.74
C VAL A 64 -9.53 4.78 -12.26
N LEU A 65 -8.55 4.12 -11.63
CA LEU A 65 -8.23 4.37 -10.23
C LEU A 65 -7.74 5.79 -9.99
N LEU A 66 -6.81 6.27 -10.82
CA LEU A 66 -6.25 7.61 -10.68
C LEU A 66 -7.33 8.68 -10.81
N ASP A 67 -8.21 8.56 -11.81
CA ASP A 67 -9.34 9.48 -11.99
C ASP A 67 -10.33 9.40 -10.83
N GLY A 68 -10.67 8.19 -10.39
CA GLY A 68 -11.53 7.97 -9.23
C GLY A 68 -10.98 8.58 -7.94
N LEU A 69 -9.66 8.51 -7.71
CA LEU A 69 -9.01 9.13 -6.55
C LEU A 69 -9.06 10.66 -6.60
N LYS A 70 -8.96 11.26 -7.78
CA LYS A 70 -9.09 12.73 -7.97
C LYS A 70 -10.54 13.20 -7.77
N ASN A 71 -11.49 12.40 -8.21
CA ASN A 71 -12.92 12.68 -8.15
C ASN A 71 -13.62 12.00 -6.96
N CYS A 72 -12.88 11.72 -5.88
CA CYS A 72 -13.45 11.14 -4.67
C CYS A 72 -14.53 12.07 -4.11
N ASN A 73 -15.71 11.53 -3.78
CA ASN A 73 -16.81 12.30 -3.22
C ASN A 73 -16.97 12.05 -1.70
N LYS A 74 -17.90 12.77 -1.06
CA LYS A 74 -18.11 12.71 0.39
C LYS A 74 -18.70 11.38 0.90
N ASP A 75 -19.37 10.61 0.05
CA ASP A 75 -19.79 9.25 0.42
C ASP A 75 -18.67 8.26 0.09
N PHE A 76 -17.68 8.20 0.97
CA PHE A 76 -16.51 7.34 0.78
C PHE A 76 -16.89 5.87 0.60
N LYS A 77 -17.96 5.39 1.25
CA LYS A 77 -18.36 3.97 1.18
C LYS A 77 -18.94 3.65 -0.19
N GLU A 78 -19.86 4.48 -0.67
CA GLU A 78 -20.46 4.32 -2.00
C GLU A 78 -19.39 4.47 -3.09
N TRP A 79 -18.59 5.53 -3.01
CA TRP A 79 -17.46 5.75 -3.91
C TRP A 79 -16.52 4.54 -3.94
N HIS A 80 -16.09 4.04 -2.78
CA HIS A 80 -15.18 2.92 -2.69
C HIS A 80 -15.74 1.65 -3.32
N SER A 81 -17.02 1.33 -3.04
CA SER A 81 -17.68 0.17 -3.65
C SER A 81 -17.78 0.30 -5.18
N SER A 82 -18.12 1.48 -5.69
CA SER A 82 -18.14 1.73 -7.13
C SER A 82 -16.77 1.56 -7.78
N MET A 83 -15.70 2.04 -7.11
CA MET A 83 -14.33 1.91 -7.56
C MET A 83 -13.89 0.44 -7.62
N VAL A 84 -14.24 -0.36 -6.61
CA VAL A 84 -13.95 -1.80 -6.63
C VAL A 84 -14.58 -2.47 -7.86
N ASN A 85 -15.85 -2.18 -8.14
CA ASN A 85 -16.53 -2.72 -9.30
C ASN A 85 -15.92 -2.26 -10.62
N ALA A 86 -15.54 -0.98 -10.74
CA ALA A 86 -14.89 -0.44 -11.93
C ALA A 86 -13.55 -1.15 -12.22
N LEU A 87 -12.71 -1.38 -11.20
CA LEU A 87 -11.46 -2.13 -11.36
C LEU A 87 -11.71 -3.58 -11.79
N LYS A 88 -12.75 -4.22 -11.26
CA LYS A 88 -13.13 -5.58 -11.67
C LYS A 88 -13.60 -5.62 -13.13
N MET A 89 -14.23 -4.58 -13.65
CA MET A 89 -14.64 -4.56 -15.06
C MET A 89 -13.44 -4.60 -16.02
N GLU A 90 -12.34 -3.92 -15.70
CA GLU A 90 -11.14 -3.91 -16.56
C GLU A 90 -10.49 -5.29 -16.75
N TYR A 91 -10.63 -6.16 -15.74
CA TYR A 91 -10.08 -7.51 -15.74
C TYR A 91 -11.09 -8.60 -16.09
N ASN A 92 -12.35 -8.24 -16.39
CA ASN A 92 -13.42 -9.20 -16.62
C ASN A 92 -13.09 -10.21 -17.74
N GLY A 93 -13.21 -11.50 -17.43
CA GLY A 93 -12.95 -12.63 -18.31
C GLY A 93 -11.48 -13.04 -18.46
N LYS A 94 -10.53 -12.31 -17.87
CA LYS A 94 -9.10 -12.43 -18.20
C LYS A 94 -8.25 -13.15 -17.17
N LEU A 95 -8.75 -13.31 -15.94
CA LEU A 95 -8.01 -13.93 -14.83
C LEU A 95 -8.40 -15.38 -14.59
N LEU A 96 -7.55 -16.12 -13.88
CA LEU A 96 -7.78 -17.52 -13.45
C LEU A 96 -8.56 -17.62 -12.12
N THR A 97 -9.21 -16.54 -11.68
CA THR A 97 -10.09 -16.55 -10.50
C THR A 97 -11.45 -17.14 -10.85
N ASP A 98 -12.26 -17.52 -9.86
CA ASP A 98 -13.59 -18.12 -10.07
C ASP A 98 -14.50 -17.25 -10.95
N ASN A 99 -14.44 -15.92 -10.77
CA ASN A 99 -15.21 -14.95 -11.55
C ASN A 99 -14.43 -14.38 -12.75
N LYS A 100 -13.26 -14.95 -13.07
CA LYS A 100 -12.36 -14.52 -14.14
C LYS A 100 -12.00 -13.03 -14.12
N THR A 101 -12.02 -12.40 -12.95
CA THR A 101 -11.71 -10.98 -12.72
C THR A 101 -10.99 -10.77 -11.39
N LEU A 102 -10.60 -9.54 -11.05
CA LEU A 102 -10.08 -9.22 -9.72
C LEU A 102 -11.06 -9.69 -8.65
N THR A 103 -10.53 -10.34 -7.62
CA THR A 103 -11.29 -10.58 -6.40
C THR A 103 -11.58 -9.25 -5.69
N GLU A 104 -12.59 -9.24 -4.83
CA GLU A 104 -12.93 -8.09 -4.01
C GLU A 104 -11.70 -7.61 -3.21
N GLY A 105 -11.00 -8.54 -2.54
CA GLY A 105 -9.81 -8.23 -1.74
C GLY A 105 -8.65 -7.67 -2.57
N GLN A 106 -8.48 -8.09 -3.83
CA GLN A 106 -7.46 -7.52 -4.72
C GLN A 106 -7.78 -6.06 -5.08
N ALA A 107 -9.01 -5.80 -5.54
CA ALA A 107 -9.42 -4.44 -5.90
C ALA A 107 -9.38 -3.50 -4.70
N GLN A 108 -9.92 -3.93 -3.55
CA GLN A 108 -9.84 -3.18 -2.30
C GLN A 108 -8.40 -2.89 -1.88
N LYS A 109 -7.50 -3.89 -1.91
CA LYS A 109 -6.09 -3.71 -1.54
C LYS A 109 -5.43 -2.66 -2.43
N TRP A 110 -5.69 -2.67 -3.74
CA TRP A 110 -5.11 -1.70 -4.65
C TRP A 110 -5.58 -0.27 -4.34
N ILE A 111 -6.89 -0.06 -4.15
CA ILE A 111 -7.46 1.24 -3.78
C ILE A 111 -6.86 1.71 -2.45
N ASN A 112 -6.91 0.87 -1.42
CA ASN A 112 -6.55 1.27 -0.07
C ASN A 112 -5.04 1.53 0.07
N MET A 113 -4.18 0.76 -0.60
CA MET A 113 -2.74 1.04 -0.65
C MET A 113 -2.44 2.35 -1.41
N SER A 114 -3.20 2.67 -2.45
CA SER A 114 -3.03 3.93 -3.17
C SER A 114 -3.36 5.14 -2.29
N ILE A 115 -4.48 5.06 -1.55
CA ILE A 115 -4.87 6.10 -0.56
C ILE A 115 -3.82 6.20 0.54
N LYS A 116 -3.32 5.06 1.05
CA LYS A 116 -2.26 5.00 2.06
C LYS A 116 -1.03 5.78 1.63
N TYR A 117 -0.53 5.54 0.42
CA TYR A 117 0.65 6.22 -0.11
C TYR A 117 0.41 7.72 -0.32
N LEU A 118 -0.74 8.11 -0.86
CA LEU A 118 -1.13 9.52 -0.98
C LEU A 118 -1.17 10.22 0.38
N TYR A 119 -1.72 9.54 1.40
CA TYR A 119 -1.76 10.09 2.75
C TYR A 119 -0.35 10.26 3.33
N VAL A 120 0.52 9.24 3.21
CA VAL A 120 1.93 9.34 3.64
C VAL A 120 2.63 10.51 2.94
N PHE A 121 2.43 10.68 1.63
CA PHE A 121 2.96 11.84 0.90
C PHE A 121 2.46 13.16 1.49
N SER A 122 1.17 13.27 1.80
CA SER A 122 0.60 14.49 2.39
C SER A 122 1.19 14.82 3.77
N VAL A 123 1.58 13.81 4.54
CA VAL A 123 2.20 13.98 5.86
C VAL A 123 3.67 14.40 5.72
N VAL A 124 4.44 13.74 4.85
CA VAL A 124 5.89 13.98 4.76
C VAL A 124 6.23 15.24 3.96
N LEU A 125 5.48 15.54 2.89
CA LEU A 125 5.67 16.73 2.04
C LEU A 125 4.84 17.93 2.50
N GLY A 126 3.78 17.67 3.25
CA GLY A 126 2.77 18.66 3.63
C GLY A 126 1.57 18.66 2.67
N LYS A 127 0.39 18.94 3.23
CA LYS A 127 -0.89 18.90 2.50
C LYS A 127 -1.00 19.88 1.33
N ASN A 128 -0.14 20.90 1.31
CA ASN A 128 -0.11 21.95 0.29
C ASN A 128 0.95 21.68 -0.81
N ASP A 129 1.57 20.50 -0.86
CA ASP A 129 2.48 20.16 -1.96
C ASP A 129 1.69 20.15 -3.29
N GLU A 130 2.17 20.91 -4.28
CA GLU A 130 1.53 21.07 -5.60
C GLU A 130 1.29 19.74 -6.32
N ARG A 131 2.10 18.70 -6.04
CA ARG A 131 1.93 17.37 -6.64
C ARG A 131 0.72 16.61 -6.08
N LEU A 132 0.12 17.10 -4.98
CA LEU A 132 -1.05 16.52 -4.33
C LEU A 132 -2.34 17.31 -4.58
N LYS A 133 -2.30 18.43 -5.31
CA LYS A 133 -3.44 19.34 -5.47
C LYS A 133 -4.72 18.67 -5.98
N ASP A 134 -4.58 17.70 -6.88
CA ASP A 134 -5.70 16.96 -7.47
C ASP A 134 -6.35 15.96 -6.49
N PHE A 135 -5.75 15.72 -5.31
CA PHE A 135 -6.20 14.75 -4.31
C PHE A 135 -6.66 15.40 -3.01
N THR A 136 -6.83 16.72 -2.99
CA THR A 136 -7.17 17.48 -1.78
C THR A 136 -8.49 17.06 -1.15
N GLU A 137 -9.53 16.81 -1.96
CA GLU A 137 -10.82 16.28 -1.50
C GLU A 137 -10.66 14.91 -0.82
N LEU A 138 -9.98 13.96 -1.48
CA LEU A 138 -9.67 12.65 -0.90
C LEU A 138 -8.93 12.81 0.44
N LEU A 139 -7.88 13.63 0.49
CA LEU A 139 -7.04 13.86 1.67
C LEU A 139 -7.72 14.69 2.78
N SER A 140 -8.90 15.27 2.50
CA SER A 140 -9.72 15.96 3.49
C SER A 140 -10.60 14.99 4.30
N ILE A 141 -10.83 13.79 3.77
CA ILE A 141 -11.59 12.75 4.45
C ILE A 141 -10.83 12.33 5.72
N SER A 142 -11.57 12.19 6.83
CA SER A 142 -10.98 11.69 8.07
C SER A 142 -10.33 10.33 7.81
N VAL A 143 -9.08 10.18 8.25
CA VAL A 143 -8.31 8.95 8.10
C VAL A 143 -9.00 7.74 8.77
N GLU A 144 -9.88 7.98 9.74
CA GLU A 144 -10.73 6.97 10.38
C GLU A 144 -11.75 6.34 9.42
N ASN A 145 -12.13 7.06 8.37
CA ASN A 145 -13.06 6.58 7.34
C ASN A 145 -12.35 5.74 6.27
N TYR A 146 -11.02 5.74 6.23
CA TYR A 146 -10.28 4.91 5.28
C TYR A 146 -10.25 3.45 5.75
N ASN A 147 -10.62 2.54 4.85
CA ASN A 147 -10.46 1.10 5.04
C ASN A 147 -9.00 0.69 4.77
N MET A 148 -8.04 1.19 5.54
CA MET A 148 -6.61 0.94 5.28
C MET A 148 -6.24 -0.54 5.42
N PRO A 149 -5.40 -1.08 4.52
CA PRO A 149 -4.98 -2.46 4.57
C PRO A 149 -3.80 -2.62 5.53
N ILE A 150 -4.00 -3.36 6.61
CA ILE A 150 -2.98 -3.64 7.64
C ILE A 150 -2.04 -4.73 7.16
N ASP A 151 -0.74 -4.49 7.09
CA ASP A 151 0.15 -5.52 6.55
C ASP A 151 0.06 -6.90 7.25
N SER A 152 0.19 -7.94 6.43
CA SER A 152 0.11 -9.33 6.86
C SER A 152 1.12 -9.69 7.95
N TYR A 153 2.27 -9.00 8.03
CA TYR A 153 3.24 -9.18 9.12
C TYR A 153 2.68 -8.70 10.46
N ILE A 154 2.01 -7.55 10.47
CA ILE A 154 1.36 -7.05 11.69
C ILE A 154 0.22 -7.99 12.10
N LEU A 155 -0.59 -8.44 11.13
CA LEU A 155 -1.66 -9.40 11.41
C LEU A 155 -1.11 -10.73 11.97
N LYS A 156 -0.03 -11.24 11.37
CA LYS A 156 0.63 -12.47 11.83
C LYS A 156 1.15 -12.32 13.25
N GLU A 157 1.72 -11.16 13.59
CA GLU A 157 2.20 -10.87 14.93
C GLU A 157 1.07 -10.84 15.97
N LYS A 158 -0.10 -10.33 15.59
CA LYS A 158 -1.30 -10.34 16.45
C LYS A 158 -2.04 -11.70 16.45
N GLY A 159 -1.44 -12.75 15.90
CA GLY A 159 -1.96 -14.12 15.96
C GLY A 159 -2.87 -14.53 14.81
N TYR A 160 -3.10 -13.66 13.82
CA TYR A 160 -3.88 -13.99 12.63
C TYR A 160 -3.04 -14.79 11.63
N LYS A 161 -3.19 -16.12 11.63
CA LYS A 161 -2.42 -17.01 10.74
C LYS A 161 -3.05 -17.11 9.34
N ASN A 162 -2.20 -17.16 8.31
CA ASN A 162 -2.57 -17.35 6.90
C ASN A 162 -3.52 -16.30 6.29
N ILE A 163 -3.57 -15.10 6.88
CA ILE A 163 -4.41 -14.02 6.39
C ILE A 163 -3.61 -13.12 5.44
N SER A 164 -3.93 -13.18 4.15
CA SER A 164 -3.47 -12.18 3.17
C SER A 164 -4.66 -11.34 2.73
N TRP A 165 -4.54 -10.01 2.76
CA TRP A 165 -5.61 -9.07 2.39
C TRP A 165 -6.29 -9.36 1.07
N SER A 166 -5.52 -9.75 0.06
CA SER A 166 -6.02 -10.09 -1.26
C SER A 166 -6.91 -11.33 -1.30
N LYS A 167 -6.97 -12.13 -0.22
CA LYS A 167 -7.77 -13.34 -0.10
C LYS A 167 -8.97 -13.19 0.84
N LEU A 168 -9.07 -12.08 1.56
CA LEU A 168 -10.17 -11.83 2.49
C LEU A 168 -11.42 -11.40 1.72
N ASN A 169 -12.58 -11.93 2.13
CA ASN A 169 -13.87 -11.34 1.77
C ASN A 169 -14.25 -10.21 2.74
N GLU A 170 -15.32 -9.46 2.41
CA GLU A 170 -15.74 -8.28 3.18
C GLU A 170 -16.09 -8.60 4.64
N ASN A 171 -16.69 -9.77 4.91
CA ASN A 171 -17.09 -10.15 6.27
C ASN A 171 -15.89 -10.56 7.12
N GLU A 172 -14.96 -11.34 6.56
CA GLU A 172 -13.71 -11.70 7.23
C GLU A 172 -12.88 -10.44 7.53
N TYR A 173 -12.84 -9.52 6.57
CA TYR A 173 -12.22 -8.21 6.75
C TYR A 173 -12.83 -7.44 7.91
N LYS A 174 -14.16 -7.23 7.89
CA LYS A 174 -14.87 -6.51 8.96
C LYS A 174 -14.61 -7.13 10.33
N LYS A 175 -14.55 -8.46 10.42
CA LYS A 175 -14.25 -9.16 11.66
C LYS A 175 -12.87 -8.82 12.21
N ILE A 176 -11.82 -9.02 11.41
CA ILE A 176 -10.43 -8.71 11.83
C ILE A 176 -10.30 -7.25 12.25
N ILE A 177 -10.94 -6.37 11.49
CA ILE A 177 -10.92 -4.94 11.75
C ILE A 177 -11.68 -4.55 13.01
N SER A 178 -12.79 -5.24 13.33
CA SER A 178 -13.51 -5.01 14.59
C SER A 178 -12.75 -5.50 15.82
N GLU A 179 -11.84 -6.45 15.64
CA GLU A 179 -10.99 -7.00 16.69
C GLU A 179 -9.72 -6.15 16.95
N ILE A 180 -9.43 -5.18 16.08
CA ILE A 180 -8.30 -4.24 16.26
C ILE A 180 -8.78 -3.04 17.08
N GLU A 181 -8.33 -2.96 18.33
CA GLU A 181 -8.63 -1.87 19.26
C GLU A 181 -7.94 -0.56 18.82
N GLY A 182 -8.71 0.52 18.67
CA GLY A 182 -8.20 1.87 18.44
C GLY A 182 -9.09 2.72 17.52
N ALA A 183 -9.15 4.03 17.79
CA ALA A 183 -9.98 4.95 17.01
C ALA A 183 -9.52 5.11 15.55
N ASN A 184 -8.26 4.76 15.23
CA ASN A 184 -7.69 4.97 13.91
C ASN A 184 -6.76 3.83 13.46
N LYS A 185 -7.22 3.05 12.48
CA LYS A 185 -6.52 1.86 11.97
C LYS A 185 -5.20 2.19 11.26
N PHE A 186 -5.12 3.36 10.63
CA PHE A 186 -3.89 3.80 9.97
C PHE A 186 -2.83 4.16 11.00
N ILE A 187 -3.19 4.91 12.05
CA ILE A 187 -2.27 5.23 13.15
C ILE A 187 -1.83 3.94 13.84
N TRP A 188 -2.78 3.06 14.16
CA TRP A 188 -2.48 1.77 14.76
C TRP A 188 -1.51 0.94 13.91
N GLU A 189 -1.71 0.91 12.59
CA GLU A 189 -0.78 0.21 11.70
C GLU A 189 0.62 0.81 11.72
N LEU A 190 0.73 2.15 11.70
CA LEU A 190 2.03 2.83 11.79
C LEU A 190 2.74 2.57 13.12
N GLU A 191 2.02 2.59 14.23
CA GLU A 191 2.54 2.30 15.58
C GLU A 191 3.11 0.89 15.70
N HIS A 192 2.51 -0.08 15.00
CA HIS A 192 2.92 -1.48 15.07
C HIS A 192 3.84 -1.91 13.92
N TRP A 193 4.10 -1.03 12.95
CA TRP A 193 4.87 -1.37 11.76
C TRP A 193 6.32 -1.74 12.08
N GLU A 194 6.96 -0.95 12.94
CA GLU A 194 8.36 -1.18 13.32
C GLU A 194 8.52 -2.52 14.04
N GLU A 195 7.67 -2.78 15.04
CA GLU A 195 7.67 -4.04 15.80
C GLU A 195 7.47 -5.25 14.87
N ALA A 196 6.45 -5.20 13.99
CA ALA A 196 6.17 -6.30 13.08
C ALA A 196 7.27 -6.48 12.03
N SER A 197 7.85 -5.38 11.53
CA SER A 197 8.95 -5.42 10.57
C SER A 197 10.19 -6.05 11.18
N GLN A 198 10.55 -5.72 12.43
CA GLN A 198 11.72 -6.30 13.11
C GLN A 198 11.59 -7.81 13.33
N LYS A 199 10.36 -8.30 13.56
CA LYS A 199 10.10 -9.73 13.83
C LYS A 199 9.91 -10.58 12.57
N HIS A 200 9.33 -10.02 11.50
CA HIS A 200 8.94 -10.81 10.32
C HIS A 200 9.70 -10.46 9.04
N LYS A 201 10.27 -9.26 8.90
CA LYS A 201 11.39 -9.13 7.98
C LYS A 201 12.55 -9.78 8.70
N GLU A 202 12.79 -11.06 8.38
CA GLU A 202 14.12 -11.62 8.50
C GLU A 202 15.05 -10.52 7.99
N PHE A 203 15.87 -9.94 8.87
CA PHE A 203 16.92 -9.02 8.46
C PHE A 203 17.53 -9.61 7.22
N ASN A 204 17.48 -8.81 6.14
CA ASN A 204 17.87 -9.11 4.77
C ASN A 204 18.59 -10.46 4.71
N LYS A 205 18.04 -11.48 4.04
CA LYS A 205 18.71 -12.79 3.96
C LYS A 205 20.18 -12.68 3.56
N ASP A 206 20.51 -11.58 2.87
CA ASP A 206 21.84 -11.19 2.39
C ASP A 206 22.51 -10.06 3.23
N SER A 207 22.06 -9.79 4.46
CA SER A 207 22.64 -8.77 5.35
C SER A 207 23.80 -9.35 6.16
N TYR A 208 24.78 -8.49 6.45
CA TYR A 208 25.89 -8.85 7.33
C TYR A 208 25.43 -9.14 8.77
N GLU A 209 24.34 -8.52 9.24
CA GLU A 209 23.80 -8.74 10.60
C GLU A 209 23.29 -10.17 10.76
N ARG A 210 22.61 -10.70 9.75
CA ARG A 210 22.23 -12.11 9.71
C ARG A 210 23.46 -13.01 9.68
N TYR A 211 24.47 -12.70 8.86
CA TYR A 211 25.73 -13.46 8.85
C TYR A 211 26.38 -13.50 10.24
N ILE A 212 26.38 -12.39 10.98
CA ILE A 212 26.90 -12.34 12.35
C ILE A 212 26.06 -13.20 13.30
N GLN A 213 24.73 -13.13 13.20
CA GLN A 213 23.81 -13.91 14.04
C GLN A 213 23.88 -15.42 13.75
N ASP A 214 23.84 -15.83 12.49
CA ASP A 214 23.85 -17.23 12.06
C ASP A 214 25.19 -17.93 12.36
N ASN A 215 26.29 -17.16 12.47
CA ASN A 215 27.64 -17.68 12.75
C ASN A 215 28.12 -17.38 14.19
N ASP A 216 27.24 -16.89 15.07
CA ASP A 216 27.53 -16.58 16.48
C ASP A 216 28.81 -15.73 16.68
N LEU A 217 29.00 -14.74 15.80
CA LEU A 217 30.20 -13.91 15.72
C LEU A 217 30.14 -12.73 16.72
N ASP A 218 29.94 -13.04 18.01
CA ASP A 218 29.78 -12.05 19.09
C ASP A 218 30.95 -11.06 19.24
N GLU A 219 32.16 -11.43 18.79
CA GLU A 219 33.31 -10.52 18.76
C GLU A 219 33.11 -9.33 17.81
N TYR A 220 32.30 -9.50 16.75
CA TYR A 220 32.02 -8.44 15.78
C TYR A 220 30.89 -7.52 16.23
N LYS A 221 29.94 -7.99 17.05
CA LYS A 221 28.90 -7.15 17.64
C LYS A 221 29.50 -5.99 18.45
N LYS A 222 30.53 -6.29 19.26
CA LYS A 222 31.26 -5.30 20.08
C LYS A 222 32.10 -4.28 19.30
N LYS A 223 32.35 -4.49 18.00
CA LYS A 223 33.12 -3.56 17.16
C LYS A 223 32.22 -2.60 16.36
N MET A 224 30.91 -2.84 16.35
CA MET A 224 29.94 -2.06 15.56
C MET A 224 29.03 -1.15 16.39
N ASP A 225 29.01 -1.32 17.71
CA ASP A 225 28.46 -0.36 18.68
C ASP A 225 29.50 0.74 19.02
#